data_AF-A0A2Z5R2D5-F1
#
_entry.id   AF-A0A2Z5R2D5-F1
#
_cell.length_a   1.000
_cell.length_b   1.000
_cell.length_c   1.000
_cell.angle_alpha   90.00
_cell.angle_beta   90.00
_cell.angle_gamma   90.00
#
_symmetry.space_group_name_H-M   'P 1'
#
loop_
_entity.id
_entity.type
_entity.pdbx_description
1 polymer ?
#
loop_
_entity_poly.entity_id
_entity_poly.type
_entity_poly.pdbx_seq_one_letter_code
_entity_poly.pdbx_strand_id
1 'polypeptide(L)'
;MAENISFNTESLGAPVDTLSYEQARAELENVVRQLESGASDLETSIALWERGESLAKRCEAWLEGAREKLNEARAEQREDAEDGEETHG
;
A
#
# COMPACT_ATOMS: atom_id res chain seq x y z
N MET A 1 -6.67 25.34 -16.45
CA MET A 1 -6.86 25.27 -14.99
C MET A 1 -7.89 24.18 -14.77
N ALA A 2 -7.45 22.93 -14.55
CA ALA A 2 -8.37 21.83 -14.28
C ALA A 2 -8.91 22.06 -12.87
N GLU A 3 -10.18 22.41 -12.77
CA GLU A 3 -10.86 22.51 -11.49
C GLU A 3 -10.75 21.15 -10.79
N ASN A 4 -10.29 21.15 -9.54
CA ASN A 4 -10.20 19.98 -8.67
C ASN A 4 -11.60 19.40 -8.50
N ILE A 5 -11.97 18.43 -9.32
CA ILE A 5 -13.15 17.62 -9.10
C ILE A 5 -12.76 16.58 -8.03
N SER A 6 -12.75 17.02 -6.77
CA SER A 6 -12.49 16.14 -5.64
C SER A 6 -13.77 15.35 -5.36
N PHE A 7 -13.88 14.15 -5.93
CA PHE A 7 -15.03 13.28 -5.77
C PHE A 7 -14.99 12.56 -4.41
N ASN A 8 -15.20 13.29 -3.32
CA ASN A 8 -15.56 12.82 -1.96
C ASN A 8 -15.05 11.42 -1.52
N THR A 9 -13.80 11.09 -1.82
CA THR A 9 -13.17 9.78 -1.55
C THR A 9 -12.95 9.50 -0.06
N GLU A 10 -13.04 10.55 0.76
CA GLU A 10 -13.02 10.51 2.22
C GLU A 10 -14.29 9.88 2.81
N SER A 11 -15.43 9.93 2.10
CA SER A 11 -16.68 9.30 2.55
C SER A 11 -16.76 7.81 2.22
N LEU A 12 -15.79 7.27 1.47
CA LEU A 12 -15.76 5.86 1.04
C LEU A 12 -15.08 4.93 2.05
N GLY A 13 -14.50 5.45 3.14
CA GLY A 13 -13.85 4.66 4.19
C GLY A 13 -12.83 5.46 5.01
N ALA A 14 -12.16 4.80 5.94
CA ALA A 14 -11.16 5.45 6.80
C ALA A 14 -9.96 6.01 6.00
N PRO A 15 -9.22 7.01 6.49
CA PRO A 15 -8.07 7.56 5.77
C PRO A 15 -7.02 6.47 5.47
N VAL A 16 -6.58 6.35 4.22
CA VAL A 16 -5.73 5.24 3.76
C VAL A 16 -4.39 5.15 4.53
N ASP A 17 -3.87 6.29 4.98
CA ASP A 17 -2.63 6.38 5.76
C ASP A 17 -2.73 5.69 7.12
N THR A 18 -3.94 5.58 7.66
CA THR A 18 -4.21 4.95 8.96
C THR A 18 -4.43 3.44 8.86
N LEU A 19 -4.57 2.90 7.64
CA LEU A 19 -4.88 1.50 7.43
C LEU A 19 -3.63 0.61 7.57
N SER A 20 -3.82 -0.55 8.22
CA SER A 20 -2.89 -1.67 8.12
C SER A 20 -2.96 -2.31 6.73
N TYR A 21 -1.93 -3.09 6.37
CA TYR A 21 -1.88 -3.78 5.07
C TYR A 21 -3.14 -4.62 4.80
N GLU A 22 -3.57 -5.45 5.76
CA GLU A 22 -4.74 -6.32 5.58
C GLU A 22 -6.04 -5.51 5.43
N GLN A 23 -6.18 -4.40 6.16
CA GLN A 23 -7.33 -3.51 6.01
C GLN A 23 -7.34 -2.81 4.66
N ALA A 24 -6.20 -2.24 4.23
CA ALA A 24 -6.05 -1.60 2.94
C ALA A 24 -6.35 -2.57 1.78
N ARG A 25 -5.88 -3.82 1.90
CA ARG A 25 -6.15 -4.87 0.92
C ARG A 25 -7.63 -5.25 0.87
N ALA A 26 -8.26 -5.46 2.02
CA ALA A 26 -9.69 -5.80 2.08
C ALA A 26 -10.59 -4.69 1.51
N GLU A 27 -10.25 -3.42 1.79
CA GLU A 27 -10.93 -2.28 1.20
C GLU A 27 -10.70 -2.21 -0.32
N LEU A 28 -9.48 -2.44 -0.79
CA LEU A 28 -9.16 -2.45 -2.22
C LEU A 28 -9.95 -3.52 -2.97
N GLU A 29 -10.02 -4.74 -2.43
CA GLU A 29 -10.83 -5.81 -2.99
C GLU A 29 -12.32 -5.41 -3.08
N ASN A 30 -12.83 -4.67 -2.09
CA ASN A 30 -14.20 -4.17 -2.13
C ASN A 30 -14.43 -3.09 -3.19
N VAL A 31 -13.48 -2.18 -3.35
CA VAL A 31 -13.50 -1.16 -4.41
C VAL A 31 -13.50 -1.82 -5.79
N VAL A 32 -12.62 -2.81 -6.02
CA VAL A 32 -12.57 -3.55 -7.29
C VAL A 32 -13.89 -4.27 -7.55
N ARG A 33 -14.45 -4.97 -6.56
CA ARG A 33 -15.76 -5.64 -6.72
C ARG A 33 -16.88 -4.66 -7.11
N GLN A 34 -16.89 -3.46 -6.55
CA GLN A 34 -17.89 -2.44 -6.88
C GLN A 34 -17.70 -1.88 -8.30
N LEU A 35 -16.45 -1.70 -8.74
CA LEU A 35 -16.14 -1.31 -10.12
C LEU A 35 -16.55 -2.40 -11.12
N GLU A 36 -16.23 -3.67 -10.82
CA GLU A 36 -16.57 -4.82 -11.66
C GLU A 36 -18.08 -5.07 -11.74
N SER A 37 -18.84 -4.72 -10.70
CA SER A 37 -20.30 -4.83 -10.71
C SER A 37 -20.96 -3.91 -11.74
N GLY A 38 -20.29 -2.85 -12.20
CA GLY A 38 -20.79 -1.95 -13.24
C GLY A 38 -22.10 -1.22 -12.92
N ALA A 39 -22.57 -1.26 -11.67
CA ALA A 39 -23.85 -0.71 -11.24
C ALA A 39 -23.77 0.77 -10.77
N SER A 40 -22.64 1.42 -11.04
CA SER A 40 -22.29 2.73 -10.50
C SER A 40 -22.31 3.79 -11.59
N ASP A 41 -22.80 4.98 -11.26
CA ASP A 41 -22.72 6.16 -12.14
C ASP A 41 -21.25 6.57 -12.38
N LEU A 42 -21.02 7.43 -13.37
CA LEU A 42 -19.66 7.82 -13.79
C LEU A 42 -18.87 8.46 -12.64
N GLU A 43 -19.48 9.38 -11.88
CA GLU A 43 -18.86 10.05 -10.74
C GLU A 43 -18.43 9.06 -9.66
N THR A 44 -19.30 8.09 -9.33
CA THR A 44 -19.01 7.02 -8.38
C THR A 44 -17.89 6.11 -8.88
N SER A 45 -17.87 5.80 -10.18
CA SER A 45 -16.82 4.97 -10.79
C SER A 45 -15.45 5.64 -10.73
N ILE A 46 -15.40 6.97 -10.93
CA ILE A 46 -14.17 7.75 -10.79
C ILE A 46 -13.72 7.78 -9.33
N ALA A 47 -14.63 8.06 -8.38
CA ALA A 47 -14.31 8.09 -6.96
C ALA A 47 -13.79 6.74 -6.44
N LEU A 48 -14.40 5.64 -6.88
CA LEU A 48 -13.95 4.28 -6.58
C LEU A 48 -12.54 4.03 -7.15
N TRP A 49 -12.28 4.44 -8.40
CA TRP A 49 -10.95 4.30 -8.99
C TRP A 49 -9.88 5.08 -8.21
N GLU A 50 -10.12 6.35 -7.87
CA GLU A 50 -9.17 7.18 -7.09
C GLU A 50 -8.89 6.60 -5.69
N ARG A 51 -9.95 6.08 -5.04
CA ARG A 51 -9.83 5.37 -3.77
C ARG A 51 -8.99 4.09 -3.93
N GLY A 52 -9.24 3.32 -4.99
CA GLY A 52 -8.49 2.11 -5.32
C GLY A 52 -7.00 2.39 -5.53
N GLU A 53 -6.66 3.43 -6.29
CA GLU A 53 -5.28 3.87 -6.49
C GLU A 53 -4.58 4.23 -5.17
N SER A 54 -5.28 4.95 -4.29
CA SER A 54 -4.75 5.35 -2.99
C SER A 54 -4.50 4.13 -2.08
N LEU A 55 -5.41 3.16 -2.09
CA LEU A 55 -5.27 1.90 -1.36
C LEU A 55 -4.13 1.04 -1.91
N ALA A 56 -3.99 0.96 -3.24
CA ALA A 56 -2.91 0.23 -3.89
C ALA A 56 -1.53 0.80 -3.51
N LYS A 57 -1.37 2.12 -3.56
CA LYS A 57 -0.14 2.80 -3.10
C LYS A 57 0.17 2.53 -1.63
N ARG A 58 -0.85 2.51 -0.78
CA ARG A 58 -0.67 2.16 0.64
C ARG A 58 -0.16 0.72 0.82
N CYS A 59 -0.73 -0.23 0.08
CA CYS A 59 -0.28 -1.62 0.09
C CYS A 59 1.17 -1.75 -0.41
N GLU A 60 1.52 -1.04 -1.49
CA GLU A 60 2.89 -1.02 -2.02
C GLU A 60 3.89 -0.49 -0.99
N ALA A 61 3.59 0.63 -0.32
CA ALA A 61 4.44 1.20 0.72
C ALA A 61 4.69 0.23 1.88
N TRP A 62 3.68 -0.56 2.27
CA TRP A 62 3.85 -1.61 3.28
C TRP A 62 4.79 -2.72 2.82
N LEU A 63 4.67 -3.16 1.57
CA LEU A 63 5.50 -4.22 0.99
C LEU A 63 6.95 -3.75 0.79
N GLU A 64 7.15 -2.51 0.37
CA GLU A 64 8.47 -1.90 0.24
C GLU A 64 9.18 -1.84 1.59
N GLY A 65 8.53 -1.28 2.62
CA GLY A 65 9.12 -1.21 3.96
C GLY A 65 9.39 -2.59 4.57
N ALA A 66 8.58 -3.61 4.25
CA ALA A 66 8.86 -4.98 4.65
C ALA A 66 10.10 -5.55 3.93
N ARG A 67 10.28 -5.22 2.64
CA ARG A 67 11.44 -5.65 1.85
C ARG A 67 12.73 -5.01 2.33
N GLU A 68 12.70 -3.72 2.68
CA GLU A 68 13.85 -3.01 3.24
C GLU A 68 14.31 -3.66 4.55
N LYS A 69 13.40 -3.89 5.51
CA LYS A 69 13.71 -4.58 6.77
C LYS A 69 14.32 -5.95 6.57
N LEU A 70 13.84 -6.71 5.58
CA LEU A 70 14.40 -8.02 5.25
C LEU A 70 15.80 -7.91 4.65
N ASN A 71 16.08 -6.86 3.88
CA ASN A 71 17.39 -6.62 3.32
C ASN A 71 18.39 -6.19 4.39
N GLU A 72 17.99 -5.31 5.32
CA GLU A 72 18.79 -4.90 6.49
C GLU A 72 19.14 -6.12 7.35
N ALA A 73 18.14 -6.91 7.75
CA ALA A 73 18.35 -8.12 8.54
C ALA A 73 19.25 -9.16 7.83
N ARG A 74 19.32 -9.14 6.50
CA ARG A 74 20.24 -10.00 5.72
C ARG A 74 21.64 -9.42 5.60
N ALA A 75 21.79 -8.09 5.65
CA ALA A 75 23.09 -7.43 5.64
C ALA A 75 23.79 -7.62 6.99
N GLU A 76 23.07 -7.39 8.09
CA GLU A 76 23.56 -7.60 9.46
C GLU A 76 24.09 -9.04 9.64
N GLN A 77 23.33 -10.05 9.19
CA GLN A 77 23.77 -11.45 9.23
C GLN A 77 25.03 -11.78 8.42
N ARG A 78 25.38 -10.99 7.40
CA ARG A 78 26.63 -11.18 6.64
C ARG A 78 27.80 -10.53 7.37
N GLU A 79 27.60 -9.33 7.91
CA GLU A 79 28.61 -8.61 8.67
C GLU A 79 29.02 -9.39 9.95
N ASP A 80 28.06 -9.97 10.66
CA ASP A 80 28.32 -10.86 11.81
C ASP A 80 29.14 -12.12 11.44
N ALA A 81 29.04 -12.59 10.20
CA ALA A 81 29.77 -13.76 9.72
C ALA A 81 31.20 -13.42 9.26
N GLU A 82 31.46 -12.18 8.85
CA GLU A 82 32.77 -11.71 8.40
C GLU A 82 33.66 -11.25 9.57
N ASP A 83 33.10 -10.69 10.66
CA ASP A 83 33.85 -10.29 11.86
C ASP A 83 34.33 -11.51 12.71
N GLY A 84 33.72 -12.68 12.51
CA GLY A 84 34.08 -13.92 13.21
C GLY A 84 35.34 -14.64 12.70
N GLU A 85 35.91 -14.24 11.56
CA GLU A 85 37.04 -14.94 10.91
C GLU A 85 38.42 -14.30 11.22
N GLU A 86 38.48 -13.11 11.83
CA GLU A 86 39.75 -12.40 12.13
C GLU A 86 40.30 -12.59 13.57
N THR A 87 39.87 -13.62 14.32
CA THR A 87 40.43 -13.93 15.66
C THR A 87 41.13 -15.29 15.75
N HIS A 88 41.98 -15.61 14.77
CA HIS A 88 43.01 -16.64 14.96
C HIS A 88 44.28 -16.33 14.15
N GLY A 89 45.08 -15.39 14.66
CA GLY A 89 46.46 -15.13 14.26
C GLY A 89 47.39 -15.22 15.46
#